data_AF-A0A2K3DWT5-F1
#
_entry.id   AF-A0A2K3DWT5-F1
#
_cell.length_a   1.000
_cell.length_b   1.000
_cell.length_c   1.000
_cell.angle_alpha   90.00
_cell.angle_beta   90.00
_cell.angle_gamma   90.00
#
_symmetry.space_group_name_H-M   'P 1'
#
loop_
_entity.id
_entity.type
_entity.pdbx_description
1 polymer ?
#
loop_
_entity_poly.entity_id
_entity_poly.type
_entity_poly.pdbx_seq_one_letter_code
_entity_poly.pdbx_strand_id
1 'polypeptide(L)'
;MQQSCSLRRPAPETSRSSTRSLGHQRIQNYKLISLICRAKGSRKAGADGEAAPAPSPSASASGRGTRDGSASQQRKPRRTDAEPTSSTTAAIAVTGAPSAPTVTASPPAPTPAKAAVAATGGGGDSQQQLLWAPDADASPSYDPWSDPRVLEELEAREIPVLEELTTAQHVITVDNFLPAPQAAELRGVFDSRFADPRACHPERFLWDYWHVPDQYTLVRTQAAVYFPDELYGRLEEALLSYGEAALGCRAISPIWMSYYVDGCLQELHCDNPHGPFAFVLSLTPTTDWSQREFVGGETMILQPHVLNYWRNYDPRKGMELQHLVTRVPSPFNRLTVFDPRFPHGVREVRGTRDPRKGRLVLHGWFTEPAPFFDGPLEAADAEVALNEGLEPLWEALEAVSGLITGTLIARVNISGADGSVTDLSWLADTLVEVPNHDRAAADAMLEERVLPRLRALVHNEVRDCLMGLSFPAAGAGRDTKLTFPIVFE
;
A
#
# COMPACT_ATOMS: atom_id res chain seq x y z
N MET A 1 59.29 1.83 28.30
CA MET A 1 58.18 0.89 28.60
C MET A 1 57.19 0.99 27.43
N GLN A 2 57.31 0.36 26.26
CA GLN A 2 57.77 -0.96 25.79
C GLN A 2 57.07 -2.16 26.44
N GLN A 3 56.03 -2.66 25.75
CA GLN A 3 55.59 -4.07 25.61
C GLN A 3 54.68 -4.09 24.36
N SER A 4 55.14 -4.45 23.15
CA SER A 4 55.37 -5.80 22.60
C SER A 4 54.21 -6.78 22.81
N CYS A 5 53.41 -7.01 21.77
CA CYS A 5 52.60 -8.22 21.66
C CYS A 5 52.66 -8.76 20.23
N SER A 6 53.34 -9.88 20.07
CA SER A 6 53.51 -10.61 18.81
C SER A 6 52.43 -11.67 18.64
N LEU A 7 51.79 -11.66 17.46
CA LEU A 7 51.39 -12.78 16.59
C LEU A 7 51.12 -14.17 17.21
N ARG A 8 49.94 -14.72 16.88
CA ARG A 8 49.77 -16.11 16.41
C ARG A 8 48.55 -16.22 15.50
N ARG A 9 48.77 -16.64 14.25
CA ARG A 9 47.76 -17.15 13.31
C ARG A 9 47.41 -18.61 13.68
N PRO A 10 46.17 -19.08 13.50
CA PRO A 10 45.89 -20.48 13.26
C PRO A 10 45.80 -20.80 11.76
N ALA A 11 46.21 -22.02 11.42
CA ALA A 11 46.22 -22.63 10.09
C ALA A 11 44.80 -23.11 9.68
N PRO A 12 44.57 -23.49 8.40
CA PRO A 12 43.23 -23.71 7.86
C PRO A 12 42.73 -25.14 8.11
N GLU A 13 41.48 -25.27 8.56
CA GLU A 13 40.78 -26.56 8.57
C GLU A 13 40.00 -26.78 7.29
N THR A 14 40.19 -27.96 6.72
CA THR A 14 39.55 -28.46 5.51
C THR A 14 38.27 -29.23 5.81
N SER A 15 37.29 -29.02 4.94
CA SER A 15 36.15 -29.91 4.62
C SER A 15 35.04 -30.10 5.66
N ARG A 16 33.82 -29.70 5.28
CA ARG A 16 32.70 -30.63 5.11
C ARG A 16 31.59 -29.99 4.26
N SER A 17 31.25 -30.72 3.20
CA SER A 17 30.15 -30.50 2.29
C SER A 17 28.82 -30.40 3.02
N SER A 18 28.05 -29.34 2.75
CA SER A 18 26.62 -29.28 3.04
C SER A 18 25.94 -28.67 1.82
N THR A 19 25.49 -29.54 0.92
CA THR A 19 24.47 -29.25 -0.08
C THR A 19 23.22 -28.70 0.63
N ARG A 20 22.98 -27.40 0.52
CA ARG A 20 21.69 -26.78 0.88
C ARG A 20 21.10 -26.14 -0.37
N SER A 21 20.17 -26.89 -0.97
CA SER A 21 18.90 -26.45 -1.54
C SER A 21 18.78 -24.94 -1.81
N LEU A 22 19.09 -24.51 -3.04
CA LEU A 22 18.61 -23.26 -3.62
C LEU A 22 17.08 -23.33 -3.72
N GLY A 23 16.39 -22.60 -2.84
CA GLY A 23 14.96 -22.40 -2.94
C GLY A 23 14.66 -21.59 -4.20
N HIS A 24 13.84 -22.14 -5.08
CA HIS A 24 13.25 -21.39 -6.19
C HIS A 24 12.35 -20.28 -5.61
N GLN A 25 12.81 -19.03 -5.65
CA GLN A 25 11.92 -17.88 -5.57
C GLN A 25 11.16 -17.82 -6.90
N ARG A 26 9.82 -17.91 -6.84
CA ARG A 26 8.95 -17.96 -8.00
C ARG A 26 8.64 -16.54 -8.49
N ILE A 27 8.97 -16.23 -9.74
CA ILE A 27 8.24 -15.19 -10.49
C ILE A 27 6.78 -15.69 -10.61
N GLN A 28 5.82 -15.01 -9.98
CA GLN A 28 4.44 -15.52 -9.86
C GLN A 28 3.59 -15.48 -11.15
N ASN A 29 4.15 -15.12 -12.30
CA ASN A 29 3.35 -14.86 -13.50
C ASN A 29 2.90 -16.12 -14.28
N TYR A 30 3.57 -17.26 -14.14
CA TYR A 30 3.25 -18.46 -14.92
C TYR A 30 1.90 -19.15 -14.61
N LYS A 31 1.17 -18.71 -13.57
CA LYS A 31 -0.20 -19.18 -13.28
C LYS A 31 -1.27 -18.10 -13.42
N LEU A 32 -0.87 -16.84 -13.58
CA LEU A 32 -1.77 -15.69 -13.53
C LEU A 32 -2.68 -15.63 -14.77
N ILE A 33 -2.15 -15.96 -15.95
CA ILE A 33 -2.87 -15.79 -17.23
C ILE A 33 -4.05 -16.80 -17.33
N SER A 34 -3.83 -18.07 -16.95
CA SER A 34 -4.91 -19.07 -16.91
C SER A 34 -6.04 -18.79 -15.88
N LEU A 35 -5.76 -17.98 -14.84
CA LEU A 35 -6.74 -17.58 -13.83
C LEU A 35 -7.63 -16.42 -14.30
N ILE A 36 -7.07 -15.50 -15.11
CA ILE A 36 -7.76 -14.31 -15.63
C ILE A 36 -8.96 -14.70 -16.51
N CYS A 37 -8.83 -15.78 -17.29
CA CYS A 37 -9.94 -16.29 -18.11
C CYS A 37 -11.07 -16.95 -17.31
N ARG A 38 -10.80 -17.44 -16.08
CA ARG A 38 -11.87 -17.99 -15.20
C ARG A 38 -12.72 -16.92 -14.53
N ALA A 39 -12.14 -15.74 -14.24
CA ALA A 39 -12.85 -14.66 -13.56
C ALA A 39 -13.89 -13.94 -14.45
N LYS A 40 -13.66 -13.85 -15.77
CA LYS A 40 -14.64 -13.28 -16.73
C LYS A 40 -15.88 -14.18 -16.93
N GLY A 41 -15.76 -15.50 -16.70
CA GLY A 41 -16.87 -16.45 -16.88
C GLY A 41 -17.97 -16.39 -15.81
N SER A 42 -17.69 -15.85 -14.62
CA SER A 42 -18.61 -15.91 -13.48
C SER A 42 -19.50 -14.68 -13.27
N ARG A 43 -19.41 -13.63 -14.10
CA ARG A 43 -20.27 -12.43 -13.99
C ARG A 43 -21.46 -12.40 -14.97
N LYS A 44 -21.75 -13.50 -15.66
CA LYS A 44 -22.88 -13.61 -16.61
C LYS A 44 -23.76 -14.84 -16.32
N ALA A 45 -24.33 -14.92 -15.12
CA ALA A 45 -25.46 -15.81 -14.83
C ALA A 45 -26.23 -15.25 -13.62
N GLY A 46 -27.14 -14.32 -13.89
CA GLY A 46 -27.90 -13.63 -12.85
C GLY A 46 -29.14 -12.93 -13.39
N ALA A 47 -29.84 -13.55 -14.34
CA ALA A 47 -31.21 -13.24 -14.71
C ALA A 47 -31.66 -14.36 -15.65
N ASP A 48 -32.37 -15.34 -15.11
CA ASP A 48 -33.51 -16.00 -15.75
C ASP A 48 -34.11 -16.97 -14.74
N GLY A 49 -35.38 -16.71 -14.40
CA GLY A 49 -36.15 -17.58 -13.54
C GLY A 49 -36.77 -18.70 -14.36
N GLU A 50 -36.69 -19.93 -13.86
CA GLU A 50 -37.64 -21.01 -14.14
C GLU A 50 -37.45 -22.10 -13.07
N ALA A 51 -38.45 -22.28 -12.22
CA ALA A 51 -39.42 -23.38 -12.29
C ALA A 51 -38.86 -24.69 -11.69
N ALA A 52 -39.33 -24.99 -10.49
CA ALA A 52 -39.09 -26.23 -9.78
C ALA A 52 -39.66 -27.44 -10.54
N PRO A 53 -38.93 -28.57 -10.66
CA PRO A 53 -39.53 -29.83 -11.06
C PRO A 53 -39.62 -30.78 -9.87
N ALA A 54 -40.82 -31.29 -9.63
CA ALA A 54 -41.05 -32.62 -9.10
C ALA A 54 -42.42 -33.10 -9.61
N PRO A 55 -42.72 -34.42 -9.64
CA PRO A 55 -41.88 -35.60 -9.48
C PRO A 55 -42.16 -36.68 -10.56
N SER A 56 -41.50 -37.84 -10.47
CA SER A 56 -41.96 -39.07 -11.13
C SER A 56 -41.71 -40.31 -10.27
N PRO A 57 -42.51 -41.39 -10.44
CA PRO A 57 -42.99 -42.22 -9.34
C PRO A 57 -42.52 -43.69 -9.40
N SER A 58 -42.76 -44.42 -8.30
CA SER A 58 -43.04 -45.87 -8.17
C SER A 58 -42.25 -46.46 -6.99
N ALA A 59 -42.73 -47.44 -6.22
CA ALA A 59 -44.05 -47.98 -5.92
C ALA A 59 -43.86 -48.95 -4.73
N SER A 60 -45.00 -49.37 -4.17
CA SER A 60 -45.19 -50.44 -3.19
C SER A 60 -44.96 -50.05 -1.72
N ALA A 61 -45.77 -50.48 -0.77
CA ALA A 61 -47.13 -51.04 -0.78
C ALA A 61 -47.60 -51.06 0.68
N SER A 62 -48.92 -51.06 0.85
CA SER A 62 -49.67 -51.38 2.08
C SER A 62 -49.53 -50.35 3.22
N GLY A 63 -50.59 -49.88 3.85
CA GLY A 63 -52.00 -50.25 3.81
C GLY A 63 -52.59 -49.98 5.19
N ARG A 64 -53.77 -49.34 5.22
CA ARG A 64 -54.65 -49.12 6.39
C ARG A 64 -54.05 -48.19 7.47
N GLY A 65 -54.74 -47.22 8.01
CA GLY A 65 -56.14 -46.82 7.87
C GLY A 65 -56.43 -45.78 8.96
N THR A 66 -57.36 -44.89 8.61
CA THR A 66 -58.34 -44.26 9.51
C THR A 66 -57.91 -43.28 10.61
N ARG A 67 -58.52 -42.09 10.49
CA ARG A 67 -59.23 -41.31 11.52
C ARG A 67 -58.35 -40.50 12.48
N ASP A 68 -58.37 -39.17 12.33
CA ASP A 68 -59.37 -38.21 12.81
C ASP A 68 -59.01 -37.69 14.20
N GLY A 69 -59.10 -36.37 14.34
CA GLY A 69 -59.63 -35.78 15.57
C GLY A 69 -58.64 -35.01 16.43
N SER A 70 -58.73 -33.68 16.29
CA SER A 70 -58.97 -32.74 17.40
C SER A 70 -58.05 -32.82 18.63
N ALA A 71 -57.17 -31.84 18.82
CA ALA A 71 -57.45 -30.56 19.47
C ALA A 71 -57.48 -30.60 21.01
N SER A 72 -56.67 -29.69 21.56
CA SER A 72 -56.98 -28.81 22.70
C SER A 72 -56.32 -29.10 24.07
N GLN A 73 -55.79 -27.99 24.60
CA GLN A 73 -55.75 -27.54 26.00
C GLN A 73 -54.69 -28.16 26.93
N GLN A 74 -53.65 -27.37 27.25
CA GLN A 74 -53.56 -26.46 28.40
C GLN A 74 -53.44 -27.18 29.75
N ARG A 75 -52.27 -27.02 30.42
CA ARG A 75 -52.14 -26.46 31.78
C ARG A 75 -50.69 -26.53 32.30
N LYS A 76 -50.17 -25.36 32.69
CA LYS A 76 -49.12 -25.13 33.73
C LYS A 76 -49.69 -25.45 35.14
N PRO A 77 -48.97 -25.27 36.27
CA PRO A 77 -47.55 -25.52 36.62
C PRO A 77 -47.43 -26.24 37.99
N ARG A 78 -46.23 -26.66 38.42
CA ARG A 78 -45.75 -26.52 39.82
C ARG A 78 -44.29 -26.98 40.02
N ARG A 79 -43.55 -26.16 40.76
CA ARG A 79 -42.25 -26.44 41.40
C ARG A 79 -42.40 -27.44 42.56
N THR A 80 -41.35 -28.20 42.85
CA THR A 80 -40.64 -28.24 44.16
C THR A 80 -39.37 -29.09 44.03
N ASP A 81 -38.23 -28.44 44.24
CA ASP A 81 -37.09 -28.78 45.13
C ASP A 81 -36.73 -30.25 45.39
N ALA A 82 -35.48 -30.62 45.10
CA ALA A 82 -34.47 -31.05 46.09
C ALA A 82 -33.21 -31.64 45.41
N GLU A 83 -32.08 -31.03 45.77
CA GLU A 83 -30.65 -31.32 45.55
C GLU A 83 -30.15 -32.64 46.24
N PRO A 84 -28.82 -32.92 46.40
CA PRO A 84 -27.66 -32.89 45.49
C PRO A 84 -26.69 -34.09 45.70
N THR A 85 -25.64 -34.20 44.89
CA THR A 85 -24.31 -34.72 45.30
C THR A 85 -23.25 -33.94 44.51
N SER A 86 -22.54 -32.99 45.14
CA SER A 86 -21.18 -33.13 45.72
C SER A 86 -20.12 -33.47 44.66
N SER A 87 -18.97 -32.81 44.54
CA SER A 87 -18.14 -32.14 45.55
C SER A 87 -17.09 -31.29 44.81
N THR A 88 -16.89 -30.01 45.16
CA THR A 88 -15.87 -29.48 46.10
C THR A 88 -14.43 -29.65 45.55
N THR A 89 -13.44 -28.75 45.61
CA THR A 89 -13.08 -27.50 46.35
C THR A 89 -11.71 -27.10 45.72
N ALA A 90 -11.05 -25.97 45.90
CA ALA A 90 -11.12 -24.89 46.88
C ALA A 90 -10.39 -23.66 46.29
N ALA A 91 -10.92 -22.50 46.63
CA ALA A 91 -10.17 -21.25 46.74
C ALA A 91 -9.37 -21.23 48.06
N ILE A 92 -8.31 -20.42 48.11
CA ILE A 92 -7.88 -19.73 49.34
C ILE A 92 -7.55 -18.28 48.97
N ALA A 93 -8.29 -17.36 49.57
CA ALA A 93 -7.88 -15.98 49.81
C ALA A 93 -7.28 -15.89 51.21
N VAL A 94 -6.49 -14.84 51.50
CA VAL A 94 -6.58 -13.99 52.72
C VAL A 94 -5.41 -12.98 52.76
N THR A 95 -5.80 -11.70 52.68
CA THR A 95 -5.36 -10.47 53.39
C THR A 95 -3.88 -10.07 53.54
N GLY A 96 -3.63 -8.78 53.32
CA GLY A 96 -2.56 -8.02 53.99
C GLY A 96 -2.34 -6.63 53.40
N ALA A 97 -2.89 -5.58 54.04
CA ALA A 97 -2.45 -4.19 53.84
C ALA A 97 -1.11 -3.95 54.58
N PRO A 98 -0.30 -2.97 54.16
CA PRO A 98 -0.28 -1.72 54.95
C PRO A 98 -0.05 -0.42 54.16
N SER A 99 -0.63 0.64 54.73
CA SER A 99 -0.20 2.04 54.91
C SER A 99 0.81 2.72 53.96
N ALA A 100 0.39 3.91 53.51
CA ALA A 100 1.14 4.94 52.79
C ALA A 100 2.23 5.65 53.62
N PRO A 101 3.16 6.35 52.93
CA PRO A 101 3.63 7.64 53.40
C PRO A 101 3.36 8.77 52.39
N THR A 102 2.81 9.85 52.93
CA THR A 102 2.69 11.19 52.36
C THR A 102 4.08 11.80 52.15
N VAL A 103 4.40 12.26 50.93
CA VAL A 103 5.45 13.28 50.72
C VAL A 103 4.94 14.30 49.70
N THR A 104 4.65 15.48 50.23
CA THR A 104 4.42 16.74 49.53
C THR A 104 5.76 17.37 49.13
N ALA A 105 5.94 17.71 47.85
CA ALA A 105 6.88 18.75 47.42
C ALA A 105 6.53 19.28 46.03
N SER A 106 5.93 20.46 45.98
CA SER A 106 5.78 21.28 44.78
C SER A 106 7.13 21.92 44.40
N PRO A 107 7.50 21.98 43.11
CA PRO A 107 8.49 22.95 42.65
C PRO A 107 7.84 24.33 42.43
N PRO A 108 8.57 25.43 42.66
CA PRO A 108 8.01 26.79 42.63
C PRO A 108 7.80 27.31 41.20
N ALA A 109 6.75 28.12 41.06
CA ALA A 109 6.47 28.92 39.88
C ALA A 109 7.54 30.00 39.65
N PRO A 110 7.88 30.35 38.40
CA PRO A 110 8.65 31.55 38.10
C PRO A 110 7.74 32.79 38.10
N THR A 111 8.09 33.75 38.95
CA THR A 111 7.50 35.10 39.04
C THR A 111 7.95 35.97 37.86
N PRO A 112 7.14 36.95 37.39
CA PRO A 112 7.34 37.58 36.08
C PRO A 112 8.29 38.78 36.16
N ALA A 113 9.19 38.89 35.18
CA ALA A 113 9.94 40.11 34.93
C ALA A 113 9.23 40.96 33.86
N LYS A 114 8.70 42.10 34.30
CA LYS A 114 8.37 43.24 33.44
C LYS A 114 9.67 43.90 32.96
N ALA A 115 9.82 44.08 31.67
CA ALA A 115 10.54 45.22 31.11
C ALA A 115 9.79 45.69 29.87
N ALA A 116 9.16 46.86 30.00
CA ALA A 116 8.59 47.61 28.90
C ALA A 116 9.73 48.35 28.18
N VAL A 117 9.78 48.24 26.85
CA VAL A 117 10.31 49.30 25.98
C VAL A 117 9.31 49.45 24.84
N ALA A 118 8.69 50.63 24.79
CA ALA A 118 7.90 51.10 23.69
C ALA A 118 8.80 51.86 22.69
N ALA A 119 8.69 51.52 21.40
CA ALA A 119 8.96 52.39 20.25
C ALA A 119 8.39 51.67 19.01
N THR A 120 7.17 51.98 18.59
CA THR A 120 6.86 52.85 17.43
C THR A 120 7.64 52.50 16.16
N GLY A 121 6.95 51.91 15.18
CA GLY A 121 7.47 51.77 13.81
C GLY A 121 6.59 50.83 12.99
N GLY A 122 5.73 51.39 12.14
CA GLY A 122 4.92 50.62 11.20
C GLY A 122 5.75 49.98 10.10
N GLY A 123 5.18 48.93 9.51
CA GLY A 123 5.74 48.22 8.37
C GLY A 123 5.10 46.86 8.28
N GLY A 124 4.09 46.73 7.43
CA GLY A 124 3.52 45.43 7.10
C GLY A 124 4.57 44.62 6.36
N ASP A 125 4.93 43.46 6.91
CA ASP A 125 5.70 42.46 6.20
C ASP A 125 4.89 41.16 6.16
N SER A 126 4.45 40.88 4.94
CA SER A 126 4.04 39.58 4.45
C SER A 126 5.10 38.54 4.78
N GLN A 127 4.82 37.67 5.76
CA GLN A 127 5.48 36.37 5.83
C GLN A 127 5.06 35.56 4.61
N GLN A 128 5.85 35.67 3.54
CA GLN A 128 5.87 34.73 2.44
C GLN A 128 6.24 33.36 3.02
N GLN A 129 5.23 32.52 3.25
CA GLN A 129 5.44 31.08 3.36
C GLN A 129 5.96 30.60 2.01
N LEU A 130 7.21 30.17 2.01
CA LEU A 130 7.84 29.51 0.88
C LEU A 130 6.91 28.39 0.39
N LEU A 131 6.37 28.58 -0.81
CA LEU A 131 6.00 27.49 -1.70
C LEU A 131 7.23 26.59 -1.81
N TRP A 132 7.12 25.38 -1.25
CA TRP A 132 8.15 24.35 -1.29
C TRP A 132 8.44 24.00 -2.75
N ALA A 133 9.51 24.56 -3.29
CA ALA A 133 10.26 23.95 -4.38
C ALA A 133 11.18 22.91 -3.72
N PRO A 134 11.27 21.67 -4.21
CA PRO A 134 12.33 20.77 -3.76
C PRO A 134 13.67 21.45 -4.05
N ASP A 135 14.53 21.59 -3.04
CA ASP A 135 15.88 22.08 -3.24
C ASP A 135 16.56 21.23 -4.33
N ALA A 136 16.98 21.90 -5.41
CA ALA A 136 17.69 21.31 -6.53
C ALA A 136 19.13 20.86 -6.17
N ASP A 137 19.52 21.03 -4.90
CA ASP A 137 20.83 20.64 -4.35
C ASP A 137 20.79 19.27 -3.65
N ALA A 138 20.03 18.32 -4.22
CA ALA A 138 20.33 16.91 -4.05
C ALA A 138 21.71 16.65 -4.67
N SER A 139 22.76 16.81 -3.87
CA SER A 139 24.11 16.34 -4.19
C SER A 139 24.00 14.99 -4.89
N PRO A 140 24.61 14.81 -6.07
CA PRO A 140 24.45 13.58 -6.82
C PRO A 140 24.84 12.44 -5.88
N SER A 141 23.88 11.54 -5.63
CA SER A 141 24.17 10.26 -4.99
C SER A 141 25.37 9.69 -5.72
N TYR A 142 26.42 9.29 -5.00
CA TYR A 142 27.56 8.67 -5.65
C TYR A 142 27.05 7.47 -6.44
N ASP A 143 27.09 7.62 -7.76
CA ASP A 143 26.60 6.65 -8.70
C ASP A 143 27.82 5.99 -9.33
N PRO A 144 28.18 4.76 -8.91
CA PRO A 144 29.36 4.08 -9.43
C PRO A 144 29.30 3.90 -10.95
N TRP A 145 28.09 3.89 -11.54
CA TRP A 145 27.85 3.78 -12.98
C TRP A 145 28.09 5.08 -13.75
N SER A 146 28.27 6.20 -13.05
CA SER A 146 28.70 7.48 -13.62
C SER A 146 30.20 7.73 -13.44
N ASP A 147 30.93 6.83 -12.78
CA ASP A 147 32.38 6.92 -12.62
C ASP A 147 33.04 6.67 -13.99
N PRO A 148 33.83 7.61 -14.52
CA PRO A 148 34.49 7.45 -15.81
C PRO A 148 35.29 6.16 -15.96
N ARG A 149 35.85 5.63 -14.86
CA ARG A 149 36.63 4.39 -14.86
C ARG A 149 35.76 3.16 -15.10
N VAL A 150 34.54 3.16 -14.54
CA VAL A 150 33.56 2.08 -14.76
C VAL A 150 33.05 2.13 -16.20
N LEU A 151 32.83 3.34 -16.74
CA LEU A 151 32.44 3.52 -18.14
C LEU A 151 33.52 3.06 -19.13
N GLU A 152 34.79 3.40 -18.87
CA GLU A 152 35.94 2.91 -19.67
C GLU A 152 36.06 1.38 -19.62
N GLU A 153 35.84 0.76 -18.46
CA GLU A 153 35.87 -0.70 -18.31
C GLU A 153 34.71 -1.37 -19.05
N LEU A 154 33.50 -0.80 -19.01
CA LEU A 154 32.35 -1.28 -19.78
C LEU A 154 32.63 -1.23 -21.29
N GLU A 155 33.16 -0.10 -21.78
CA GLU A 155 33.51 0.08 -23.19
C GLU A 155 34.59 -0.91 -23.65
N ALA A 156 35.66 -1.09 -22.85
CA ALA A 156 36.75 -2.02 -23.16
C ALA A 156 36.30 -3.48 -23.27
N ARG A 157 35.14 -3.81 -22.70
CA ARG A 157 34.58 -5.17 -22.65
C ARG A 157 33.37 -5.36 -23.56
N GLU A 158 33.04 -4.34 -24.37
CA GLU A 158 31.89 -4.33 -25.26
C GLU A 158 30.56 -4.59 -24.53
N ILE A 159 30.48 -4.22 -23.24
CA ILE A 159 29.26 -4.34 -22.45
C ILE A 159 28.42 -3.06 -22.66
N PRO A 160 27.18 -3.18 -23.16
CA PRO A 160 26.37 -2.00 -23.43
C PRO A 160 25.98 -1.27 -22.14
N VAL A 161 26.15 0.05 -22.14
CA VAL A 161 25.62 0.92 -21.09
C VAL A 161 24.13 1.11 -21.34
N LEU A 162 23.30 0.41 -20.57
CA LEU A 162 21.85 0.50 -20.69
C LEU A 162 21.31 1.77 -20.02
N GLU A 163 20.38 2.44 -20.70
CA GLU A 163 19.70 3.62 -20.17
C GLU A 163 18.54 3.21 -19.25
N GLU A 164 18.37 3.93 -18.13
CA GLU A 164 17.15 3.83 -17.33
C GLU A 164 16.01 4.57 -18.02
N LEU A 165 15.03 3.82 -18.52
CA LEU A 165 13.91 4.38 -19.27
C LEU A 165 12.84 5.06 -18.40
N THR A 166 12.90 4.89 -17.08
CA THR A 166 12.01 5.53 -16.10
C THR A 166 12.71 5.66 -14.74
N THR A 167 12.27 6.63 -13.95
CA THR A 167 12.73 6.87 -12.58
C THR A 167 11.83 6.16 -11.59
N ALA A 168 12.43 5.58 -10.54
CA ALA A 168 11.67 4.95 -9.47
C ALA A 168 10.80 5.98 -8.74
N GLN A 169 9.50 5.73 -8.72
CA GLN A 169 8.49 6.55 -8.05
C GLN A 169 7.91 5.76 -6.88
N HIS A 170 8.24 6.20 -5.66
CA HIS A 170 7.69 5.60 -4.44
C HIS A 170 6.42 6.32 -3.96
N VAL A 171 6.06 7.46 -4.57
CA VAL A 171 4.84 8.22 -4.29
C VAL A 171 4.29 8.80 -5.60
N ILE A 172 2.99 8.64 -5.81
CA ILE A 172 2.20 9.21 -6.90
C ILE A 172 1.05 10.01 -6.26
N THR A 173 0.80 11.22 -6.74
CA THR A 173 -0.35 12.02 -6.27
C THR A 173 -1.24 12.42 -7.43
N VAL A 174 -2.55 12.24 -7.27
CA VAL A 174 -3.57 12.65 -8.22
C VAL A 174 -4.51 13.63 -7.53
N ASP A 175 -4.40 14.90 -7.91
CA ASP A 175 -5.32 15.94 -7.46
C ASP A 175 -6.65 15.87 -8.18
N ASN A 176 -7.72 16.28 -7.51
CA ASN A 176 -9.09 16.22 -8.03
C ASN A 176 -9.47 14.82 -8.51
N PHE A 177 -9.11 13.80 -7.73
CA PHE A 177 -9.24 12.39 -8.13
C PHE A 177 -10.67 12.01 -8.48
N LEU A 178 -11.63 12.29 -7.58
CA LEU A 178 -13.05 12.09 -7.86
C LEU A 178 -13.65 13.30 -8.59
N PRO A 179 -14.73 13.12 -9.36
CA PRO A 179 -15.58 14.24 -9.77
C PRO A 179 -15.95 15.10 -8.56
N ALA A 180 -15.81 16.42 -8.68
CA ALA A 180 -16.01 17.34 -7.56
C ALA A 180 -17.35 17.16 -6.81
N PRO A 181 -18.50 16.93 -7.48
CA PRO A 181 -19.76 16.65 -6.80
C PRO A 181 -19.71 15.38 -5.93
N GLN A 182 -19.08 14.31 -6.43
CA GLN A 182 -18.98 13.05 -5.70
C GLN A 182 -18.07 13.17 -4.46
N ALA A 183 -16.92 13.87 -4.59
CA ALA A 183 -16.06 14.15 -3.44
C ALA A 183 -16.79 14.99 -2.38
N ALA A 184 -17.55 16.00 -2.82
CA ALA A 184 -18.34 16.85 -1.93
C ALA A 184 -19.47 16.09 -1.24
N GLU A 185 -20.13 15.15 -1.92
CA GLU A 185 -21.15 14.26 -1.33
C GLU A 185 -20.57 13.37 -0.23
N LEU A 186 -19.44 12.69 -0.49
CA LEU A 186 -18.72 11.88 0.51
C LEU A 186 -18.39 12.72 1.75
N ARG A 187 -17.86 13.92 1.52
CA ARG A 187 -17.53 14.83 2.60
C ARG A 187 -18.77 15.33 3.36
N GLY A 188 -19.85 15.63 2.64
CA GLY A 188 -21.11 16.09 3.21
C GLY A 188 -21.75 15.06 4.14
N VAL A 189 -21.63 13.76 3.84
CA VAL A 189 -22.05 12.68 4.75
C VAL A 189 -21.31 12.77 6.09
N PHE A 190 -19.99 12.98 6.05
CA PHE A 190 -19.20 13.14 7.27
C PHE A 190 -19.61 14.41 8.05
N ASP A 191 -19.67 15.55 7.38
CA ASP A 191 -20.01 16.83 8.02
C ASP A 191 -21.39 16.85 8.65
N SER A 192 -22.40 16.32 7.95
CA SER A 192 -23.78 16.28 8.44
C SER A 192 -23.90 15.42 9.70
N ARG A 193 -23.21 14.28 9.77
CA ARG A 193 -23.24 13.38 10.92
C ARG A 193 -22.54 13.97 12.15
N PHE A 194 -21.49 14.76 11.94
CA PHE A 194 -20.78 15.46 13.02
C PHE A 194 -21.33 16.87 13.32
N ALA A 195 -22.35 17.34 12.60
CA ALA A 195 -22.87 18.71 12.72
C ALA A 195 -23.47 19.03 14.10
N ASP A 196 -24.25 18.11 14.67
CA ASP A 196 -24.83 18.26 16.02
C ASP A 196 -24.30 17.16 16.97
N PRO A 197 -23.33 17.46 17.85
CA PRO A 197 -22.76 16.48 18.78
C PRO A 197 -23.77 15.89 19.78
N ARG A 198 -24.97 16.48 19.93
CA ARG A 198 -26.01 16.03 20.86
C ARG A 198 -27.04 15.10 20.21
N ALA A 199 -27.09 15.04 18.88
CA ALA A 199 -27.98 14.14 18.17
C ALA A 199 -27.48 12.69 18.26
N CYS A 200 -28.36 11.76 18.62
CA CYS A 200 -28.04 10.33 18.66
C CYS A 200 -28.42 9.69 17.31
N HIS A 201 -27.43 9.16 16.59
CA HIS A 201 -27.64 8.34 15.40
C HIS A 201 -26.69 7.13 15.44
N PRO A 202 -27.09 5.97 14.89
CA PRO A 202 -26.29 4.74 14.93
C PRO A 202 -24.85 4.93 14.42
N GLU A 203 -24.66 5.79 13.43
CA GLU A 203 -23.36 5.99 12.77
C GLU A 203 -22.32 6.70 13.64
N ARG A 204 -22.72 7.30 14.77
CA ARG A 204 -21.77 7.78 15.79
C ARG A 204 -20.98 6.66 16.44
N PHE A 205 -21.58 5.47 16.52
CA PHE A 205 -21.03 4.32 17.24
C PHE A 205 -20.22 3.39 16.33
N LEU A 206 -20.05 3.75 15.05
CA LEU A 206 -19.24 3.00 14.08
C LEU A 206 -17.74 3.30 14.19
N TRP A 207 -17.36 4.30 14.98
CA TRP A 207 -15.99 4.81 15.06
C TRP A 207 -15.23 4.20 16.23
N ASP A 208 -14.15 3.53 15.90
CA ASP A 208 -13.26 2.92 16.86
C ASP A 208 -12.08 3.84 17.14
N TYR A 209 -12.01 4.35 18.37
CA TYR A 209 -10.84 5.03 18.89
C TYR A 209 -9.84 4.00 19.41
N TRP A 210 -8.60 4.08 18.94
CA TRP A 210 -7.49 3.27 19.45
C TRP A 210 -6.27 4.13 19.75
N HIS A 211 -5.66 3.85 20.89
CA HIS A 211 -4.32 4.31 21.23
C HIS A 211 -3.46 3.09 21.54
N VAL A 212 -2.45 2.86 20.71
CA VAL A 212 -1.44 1.84 20.90
C VAL A 212 -0.09 2.56 21.02
N PRO A 213 0.55 2.53 22.21
CA PRO A 213 1.84 3.17 22.41
C PRO A 213 2.86 2.76 21.34
N ASP A 214 3.65 3.74 20.88
CA ASP A 214 4.69 3.59 19.85
C ASP A 214 4.18 3.08 18.49
N GLN A 215 2.87 3.12 18.24
CA GLN A 215 2.28 2.71 16.96
C GLN A 215 1.31 3.75 16.41
N TYR A 216 0.22 4.06 17.13
CA TYR A 216 -0.76 5.01 16.62
C TYR A 216 -1.74 5.50 17.69
N THR A 217 -2.29 6.68 17.41
CA THR A 217 -3.51 7.21 18.00
C THR A 217 -4.44 7.60 16.87
N LEU A 218 -5.51 6.87 16.62
CA LEU A 218 -6.40 7.13 15.49
C LEU A 218 -7.85 6.76 15.78
N VAL A 219 -8.76 7.37 15.02
CA VAL A 219 -10.18 7.02 15.00
C VAL A 219 -10.52 6.52 13.61
N ARG A 220 -11.06 5.30 13.51
CA ARG A 220 -11.36 4.67 12.22
C ARG A 220 -12.68 3.92 12.19
N THR A 221 -13.17 3.69 10.97
CA THR A 221 -14.32 2.83 10.66
C THR A 221 -14.15 2.26 9.26
N GLN A 222 -14.98 1.28 8.87
CA GLN A 222 -15.02 0.81 7.49
C GLN A 222 -15.88 1.76 6.64
N ALA A 223 -15.41 2.13 5.45
CA ALA A 223 -16.13 3.07 4.60
C ALA A 223 -17.48 2.49 4.12
N ALA A 224 -17.54 1.18 3.86
CA ALA A 224 -18.74 0.48 3.38
C ALA A 224 -19.91 0.53 4.38
N VAL A 225 -19.64 0.47 5.69
CA VAL A 225 -20.70 0.56 6.71
C VAL A 225 -21.07 2.01 7.04
N TYR A 226 -20.20 2.96 6.66
CA TYR A 226 -20.40 4.37 6.93
C TYR A 226 -21.20 5.03 5.80
N PHE A 227 -20.75 4.95 4.55
CA PHE A 227 -21.41 5.66 3.45
C PHE A 227 -22.67 4.94 2.97
N PRO A 228 -23.65 5.67 2.41
CA PRO A 228 -24.74 5.05 1.65
C PRO A 228 -24.20 4.17 0.52
N ASP A 229 -24.84 3.03 0.28
CA ASP A 229 -24.38 2.00 -0.67
C ASP A 229 -24.05 2.56 -2.06
N GLU A 230 -24.90 3.43 -2.61
CA GLU A 230 -24.69 4.06 -3.92
C GLU A 230 -23.43 4.93 -3.95
N LEU A 231 -23.16 5.66 -2.86
CA LEU A 231 -22.02 6.54 -2.76
C LEU A 231 -20.72 5.76 -2.55
N TYR A 232 -20.78 4.68 -1.75
CA TYR A 232 -19.67 3.74 -1.58
C TYR A 232 -19.36 3.02 -2.90
N GLY A 233 -20.37 2.53 -3.61
CA GLY A 233 -20.20 1.84 -4.89
C GLY A 233 -19.48 2.70 -5.93
N ARG A 234 -19.86 3.98 -6.07
CA ARG A 234 -19.15 4.91 -6.98
C ARG A 234 -17.73 5.23 -6.54
N LEU A 235 -17.45 5.25 -5.22
CA LEU A 235 -16.08 5.44 -4.71
C LEU A 235 -15.21 4.21 -5.04
N GLU A 236 -15.73 3.02 -4.77
CA GLU A 236 -15.07 1.74 -5.04
C GLU A 236 -14.79 1.57 -6.53
N GLU A 237 -15.77 1.86 -7.40
CA GLU A 237 -15.63 1.81 -8.85
C GLU A 237 -14.56 2.78 -9.36
N ALA A 238 -14.50 4.01 -8.83
CA ALA A 238 -13.50 4.99 -9.21
C ALA A 238 -12.08 4.54 -8.84
N LEU A 239 -11.90 3.98 -7.64
CA LEU A 239 -10.62 3.41 -7.21
C LEU A 239 -10.24 2.20 -8.07
N LEU A 240 -11.15 1.23 -8.27
CA LEU A 240 -10.89 0.06 -9.11
C LEU A 240 -10.53 0.44 -10.54
N SER A 241 -11.26 1.37 -11.15
CA SER A 241 -10.98 1.86 -12.51
C SER A 241 -9.60 2.49 -12.60
N TYR A 242 -9.20 3.27 -11.59
CA TYR A 242 -7.85 3.82 -11.51
C TYR A 242 -6.79 2.73 -11.30
N GLY A 243 -7.05 1.76 -10.40
CA GLY A 243 -6.16 0.63 -10.14
C GLY A 243 -5.90 -0.19 -11.41
N GLU A 244 -6.94 -0.50 -12.17
CA GLU A 244 -6.85 -1.25 -13.42
C GLU A 244 -6.09 -0.46 -14.49
N ALA A 245 -6.47 0.81 -14.69
CA ALA A 245 -5.91 1.63 -15.77
C ALA A 245 -4.47 2.09 -15.46
N ALA A 246 -4.17 2.53 -14.24
CA ALA A 246 -2.89 3.17 -13.90
C ALA A 246 -1.88 2.25 -13.22
N LEU A 247 -2.36 1.25 -12.46
CA LEU A 247 -1.52 0.44 -11.57
C LEU A 247 -1.52 -1.06 -11.93
N GLY A 248 -2.29 -1.47 -12.94
CA GLY A 248 -2.47 -2.87 -13.32
C GLY A 248 -3.02 -3.74 -12.18
N CYS A 249 -3.77 -3.19 -11.24
CA CYS A 249 -4.33 -3.91 -10.09
C CYS A 249 -5.84 -4.11 -10.28
N ARG A 250 -6.32 -5.35 -10.14
CA ARG A 250 -7.72 -5.71 -10.44
C ARG A 250 -8.64 -5.76 -9.22
N ALA A 251 -8.07 -5.60 -8.04
CA ALA A 251 -8.82 -5.55 -6.79
C ALA A 251 -8.29 -4.43 -5.89
N ILE A 252 -9.09 -4.10 -4.88
CA ILE A 252 -8.68 -3.29 -3.74
C ILE A 252 -9.06 -4.00 -2.45
N SER A 253 -8.33 -3.72 -1.38
CA SER A 253 -8.74 -4.13 -0.04
C SER A 253 -10.04 -3.42 0.38
N PRO A 254 -10.70 -3.88 1.46
CA PRO A 254 -11.73 -3.08 2.11
C PRO A 254 -11.22 -1.66 2.42
N ILE A 255 -12.02 -0.66 2.10
CA ILE A 255 -11.66 0.75 2.29
C ILE A 255 -11.91 1.12 3.75
N TRP A 256 -10.86 1.54 4.44
CA TRP A 256 -10.96 2.11 5.78
C TRP A 256 -11.08 3.62 5.69
N MET A 257 -11.81 4.20 6.62
CA MET A 257 -11.90 5.65 6.79
C MET A 257 -11.35 6.01 8.16
N SER A 258 -10.47 7.00 8.20
CA SER A 258 -9.88 7.51 9.44
C SER A 258 -9.99 9.03 9.50
N TYR A 259 -10.25 9.57 10.68
CA TYR A 259 -10.03 10.99 10.94
C TYR A 259 -9.03 11.22 12.07
N TYR A 260 -8.29 12.32 11.97
CA TYR A 260 -7.23 12.71 12.87
C TYR A 260 -7.52 14.11 13.41
N VAL A 261 -7.58 14.20 14.73
CA VAL A 261 -7.72 15.43 15.51
C VAL A 261 -6.49 15.59 16.42
N ASP A 262 -6.48 16.61 17.28
CA ASP A 262 -5.43 16.88 18.25
C ASP A 262 -4.95 15.62 18.99
N GLY A 263 -3.68 15.26 18.83
CA GLY A 263 -3.02 14.09 19.42
C GLY A 263 -3.10 12.81 18.58
N CYS A 264 -3.84 12.79 17.47
CA CYS A 264 -3.86 11.66 16.55
C CYS A 264 -2.60 11.62 15.69
N LEU A 265 -2.04 10.42 15.52
CA LEU A 265 -0.82 10.16 14.74
C LEU A 265 -0.75 8.69 14.32
N GLN A 266 0.18 8.37 13.43
CA GLN A 266 0.57 7.01 13.11
C GLN A 266 2.08 6.97 12.95
N GLU A 267 2.75 6.19 13.78
CA GLU A 267 4.20 6.02 13.75
C GLU A 267 4.63 5.27 12.49
N LEU A 268 5.94 5.26 12.24
CA LEU A 268 6.50 4.59 11.08
C LEU A 268 6.25 3.07 11.12
N HIS A 269 5.67 2.54 10.06
CA HIS A 269 5.38 1.13 9.84
C HIS A 269 5.48 0.81 8.34
N CYS A 270 5.46 -0.47 7.99
CA CYS A 270 5.32 -0.94 6.62
C CYS A 270 4.03 -1.74 6.50
N ASP A 271 3.42 -1.72 5.33
CA ASP A 271 2.14 -2.36 5.06
C ASP A 271 2.29 -3.69 4.28
N ASN A 272 3.50 -4.24 4.23
CA ASN A 272 3.71 -5.55 3.61
C ASN A 272 3.04 -6.66 4.45
N PRO A 273 2.30 -7.60 3.83
CA PRO A 273 2.26 -7.92 2.40
C PRO A 273 0.95 -7.51 1.68
N HIS A 274 0.28 -6.42 2.06
CA HIS A 274 -1.13 -6.20 1.67
C HIS A 274 -1.37 -5.95 0.17
N GLY A 275 -0.39 -5.46 -0.59
CA GLY A 275 -0.47 -5.25 -2.04
C GLY A 275 0.73 -4.47 -2.57
N PRO A 276 0.88 -4.30 -3.90
CA PRO A 276 1.99 -3.54 -4.49
C PRO A 276 1.88 -2.02 -4.26
N PHE A 277 0.67 -1.51 -3.99
CA PHE A 277 0.45 -0.08 -3.78
C PHE A 277 -0.53 0.17 -2.63
N ALA A 278 -0.12 0.98 -1.65
CA ALA A 278 -1.04 1.57 -0.66
C ALA A 278 -1.63 2.87 -1.20
N PHE A 279 -2.82 3.23 -0.74
CA PHE A 279 -3.44 4.49 -1.12
C PHE A 279 -4.07 5.22 0.06
N VAL A 280 -4.12 6.55 -0.06
CA VAL A 280 -4.81 7.48 0.83
C VAL A 280 -5.54 8.51 -0.02
N LEU A 281 -6.87 8.49 -0.02
CA LEU A 281 -7.73 9.51 -0.61
C LEU A 281 -8.19 10.49 0.47
N SER A 282 -7.90 11.77 0.30
CA SER A 282 -8.26 12.79 1.30
C SER A 282 -9.63 13.40 1.07
N LEU A 283 -10.38 13.54 2.16
CA LEU A 283 -11.59 14.34 2.27
C LEU A 283 -11.40 15.48 3.28
N THR A 284 -10.16 15.86 3.59
CA THR A 284 -9.83 16.96 4.51
C THR A 284 -10.38 18.29 3.95
N PRO A 285 -11.00 19.20 4.74
CA PRO A 285 -11.79 20.33 4.23
C PRO A 285 -10.93 21.50 3.78
N THR A 286 -9.85 21.23 3.07
CA THR A 286 -9.05 22.29 2.51
C THR A 286 -8.46 21.88 1.18
N THR A 287 -8.70 22.69 0.16
CA THR A 287 -8.00 22.58 -1.13
C THR A 287 -6.59 23.19 -1.02
N ASP A 288 -6.44 24.24 -0.22
CA ASP A 288 -5.14 24.82 0.11
C ASP A 288 -4.63 24.27 1.45
N TRP A 289 -3.72 23.31 1.39
CA TRP A 289 -3.17 22.66 2.58
C TRP A 289 -2.59 23.65 3.60
N SER A 290 -2.12 24.83 3.16
CA SER A 290 -1.59 25.87 4.06
C SER A 290 -2.67 26.49 4.97
N GLN A 291 -3.94 26.48 4.54
CA GLN A 291 -5.07 27.10 5.25
C GLN A 291 -5.81 26.14 6.19
N ARG A 292 -5.27 24.94 6.43
CA ARG A 292 -5.89 23.96 7.33
C ARG A 292 -5.90 24.46 8.79
N GLU A 293 -6.90 24.07 9.57
CA GLU A 293 -7.07 24.48 10.98
C GLU A 293 -6.17 23.72 11.98
N PHE A 294 -5.19 22.96 11.49
CA PHE A 294 -4.30 22.15 12.31
C PHE A 294 -2.87 22.17 11.77
N VAL A 295 -1.92 21.72 12.58
CA VAL A 295 -0.55 21.42 12.11
C VAL A 295 -0.35 19.92 12.11
N GLY A 296 0.54 19.43 11.24
CA GLY A 296 0.72 17.99 11.06
C GLY A 296 -0.27 17.39 10.06
N GLY A 297 -0.49 16.08 10.18
CA GLY A 297 -1.39 15.30 9.33
C GLY A 297 -0.83 14.94 7.95
N GLU A 298 0.39 15.33 7.60
CA GLU A 298 1.03 14.87 6.37
C GLU A 298 1.34 13.38 6.49
N THR A 299 1.15 12.64 5.39
CA THR A 299 1.70 11.29 5.27
C THR A 299 3.22 11.42 5.19
N MET A 300 3.95 10.74 6.06
CA MET A 300 5.41 10.70 6.05
C MET A 300 5.85 9.38 5.45
N ILE A 301 6.78 9.40 4.50
CA ILE A 301 7.33 8.21 3.85
C ILE A 301 8.84 8.35 3.86
N LEU A 302 9.58 7.34 4.31
CA LEU A 302 11.04 7.39 4.30
C LEU A 302 11.56 7.59 2.88
N GLN A 303 12.58 8.43 2.71
CA GLN A 303 13.18 8.63 1.39
C GLN A 303 14.05 7.43 1.01
N PRO A 304 14.13 7.05 -0.29
CA PRO A 304 14.90 5.88 -0.74
C PRO A 304 16.35 5.84 -0.27
N HIS A 305 17.03 6.99 -0.26
CA HIS A 305 18.43 7.07 0.15
C HIS A 305 18.64 6.73 1.64
N VAL A 306 17.61 6.83 2.48
CA VAL A 306 17.67 6.49 3.91
C VAL A 306 17.72 4.98 4.11
N LEU A 307 17.07 4.22 3.23
CA LEU A 307 17.09 2.75 3.28
C LEU A 307 18.47 2.17 2.95
N ASN A 308 19.33 2.96 2.29
CA ASN A 308 20.75 2.66 2.10
C ASN A 308 21.63 3.84 2.56
N TYR A 309 21.45 4.23 3.82
CA TYR A 309 22.06 5.41 4.43
C TYR A 309 23.58 5.50 4.22
N TRP A 310 24.31 4.42 4.51
CA TRP A 310 25.78 4.43 4.53
C TRP A 310 26.40 4.60 3.14
N ARG A 311 25.72 4.17 2.08
CA ARG A 311 26.21 4.32 0.71
C ARG A 311 26.35 5.78 0.29
N ASN A 312 25.52 6.66 0.84
CA ASN A 312 25.49 8.09 0.52
C ASN A 312 25.88 8.97 1.72
N TYR A 313 26.46 8.41 2.77
CA TYR A 313 26.80 9.15 3.99
C TYR A 313 27.91 10.18 3.71
N ASP A 314 27.63 11.45 4.01
CA ASP A 314 28.61 12.52 4.02
C ASP A 314 28.75 13.08 5.45
N PRO A 315 29.88 12.85 6.14
CA PRO A 315 30.08 13.32 7.52
C PRO A 315 30.09 14.86 7.65
N ARG A 316 30.11 15.59 6.53
CA ARG A 316 30.06 17.06 6.50
C ARG A 316 28.62 17.60 6.43
N LYS A 317 27.62 16.73 6.24
CA LYS A 317 26.21 17.12 6.10
C LYS A 317 25.40 16.60 7.29
N GLY A 318 24.79 17.52 8.04
CA GLY A 318 23.80 17.17 9.05
C GLY A 318 22.50 16.70 8.40
N MET A 319 21.79 15.77 9.04
CA MET A 319 20.49 15.27 8.57
C MET A 319 19.40 15.50 9.61
N GLU A 320 18.49 16.41 9.27
CA GLU A 320 17.22 16.62 9.97
C GLU A 320 16.06 15.79 9.36
N LEU A 321 14.94 15.70 10.08
CA LEU A 321 13.76 14.92 9.67
C LEU A 321 13.30 15.16 8.22
N GLN A 322 13.34 16.41 7.74
CA GLN A 322 12.95 16.75 6.37
C GLN A 322 13.83 16.12 5.27
N HIS A 323 15.05 15.75 5.61
CA HIS A 323 15.95 15.02 4.71
C HIS A 323 15.70 13.51 4.78
N LEU A 324 15.06 13.02 5.86
CA LEU A 324 14.81 11.59 6.08
C LEU A 324 13.48 11.13 5.48
N VAL A 325 12.48 12.00 5.45
CA VAL A 325 11.12 11.64 5.00
C VAL A 325 10.60 12.59 3.94
N THR A 326 9.93 12.03 2.94
CA THR A 326 8.99 12.75 2.10
C THR A 326 7.72 13.01 2.91
N ARG A 327 7.29 14.27 2.98
CA ARG A 327 6.03 14.67 3.62
C ARG A 327 5.03 14.97 2.53
N VAL A 328 3.95 14.20 2.45
CA VAL A 328 2.90 14.35 1.45
C VAL A 328 1.70 15.08 2.07
N PRO A 329 1.40 16.32 1.63
CA PRO A 329 0.18 17.02 1.98
C PRO A 329 -1.06 16.23 1.57
N SER A 330 -2.16 16.41 2.30
CA SER A 330 -3.42 15.68 2.06
C SER A 330 -4.59 16.64 1.78
N PRO A 331 -4.48 17.56 0.81
CA PRO A 331 -5.59 18.46 0.46
C PRO A 331 -6.81 17.68 -0.02
N PHE A 332 -7.96 18.34 0.00
CA PHE A 332 -9.24 17.79 -0.42
C PHE A 332 -9.16 17.13 -1.80
N ASN A 333 -9.71 15.92 -1.92
CA ASN A 333 -9.82 15.16 -3.15
C ASN A 333 -8.48 14.84 -3.84
N ARG A 334 -7.39 14.74 -3.06
CA ARG A 334 -6.12 14.15 -3.50
C ARG A 334 -6.10 12.66 -3.18
N LEU A 335 -5.83 11.85 -4.19
CA LEU A 335 -5.38 10.47 -4.03
C LEU A 335 -3.85 10.45 -3.96
N THR A 336 -3.30 9.93 -2.87
CA THR A 336 -1.87 9.60 -2.74
C THR A 336 -1.74 8.10 -2.83
N VAL A 337 -0.95 7.62 -3.78
CA VAL A 337 -0.58 6.21 -3.94
C VAL A 337 0.91 6.09 -3.66
N PHE A 338 1.33 5.07 -2.93
CA PHE A 338 2.74 4.90 -2.59
C PHE A 338 3.10 3.43 -2.42
N ASP A 339 4.41 3.18 -2.45
CA ASP A 339 4.99 1.87 -2.25
C ASP A 339 4.95 1.47 -0.77
N PRO A 340 4.14 0.46 -0.37
CA PRO A 340 3.94 0.08 1.04
C PRO A 340 5.17 -0.55 1.69
N ARG A 341 6.20 -0.88 0.91
CA ARG A 341 7.47 -1.42 1.41
C ARG A 341 8.28 -0.36 2.14
N PHE A 342 8.09 0.91 1.79
CA PHE A 342 8.77 2.03 2.42
C PHE A 342 8.14 2.31 3.79
N PRO A 343 8.93 2.41 4.87
CA PRO A 343 8.38 2.78 6.17
C PRO A 343 7.71 4.15 6.10
N HIS A 344 6.48 4.22 6.59
CA HIS A 344 5.63 5.40 6.47
C HIS A 344 4.69 5.56 7.67
N GLY A 345 4.11 6.74 7.82
CA GLY A 345 3.22 7.09 8.94
C GLY A 345 2.46 8.38 8.69
N VAL A 346 1.83 8.93 9.74
CA VAL A 346 1.10 10.19 9.69
C VAL A 346 1.62 11.08 10.80
N ARG A 347 2.10 12.28 10.43
CA ARG A 347 2.59 13.26 11.41
C ARG A 347 1.48 13.65 12.36
N GLU A 348 1.80 13.73 13.65
CA GLU A 348 0.82 14.06 14.68
C GLU A 348 0.05 15.34 14.34
N VAL A 349 -1.28 15.24 14.38
CA VAL A 349 -2.21 16.35 14.20
C VAL A 349 -2.32 17.12 15.52
N ARG A 350 -2.16 18.44 15.47
CA ARG A 350 -2.32 19.34 16.64
C ARG A 350 -3.16 20.55 16.27
N GLY A 351 -3.99 21.02 17.20
CA GLY A 351 -4.69 22.32 17.11
C GLY A 351 -6.21 22.27 16.97
N THR A 352 -6.80 21.17 16.50
CA THR A 352 -8.27 21.04 16.40
C THR A 352 -8.78 19.77 17.06
N ARG A 353 -9.88 19.89 17.83
CA ARG A 353 -10.64 18.75 18.37
C ARG A 353 -11.98 18.54 17.67
N ASP A 354 -12.35 19.39 16.72
CA ASP A 354 -13.55 19.22 15.90
C ASP A 354 -13.22 18.25 14.76
N PRO A 355 -13.84 17.06 14.69
CA PRO A 355 -13.60 16.10 13.61
C PRO A 355 -13.82 16.69 12.22
N ARG A 356 -14.76 17.62 12.07
CA ARG A 356 -15.05 18.30 10.80
C ARG A 356 -13.92 19.20 10.35
N LYS A 357 -13.03 19.62 11.26
CA LYS A 357 -11.87 20.47 10.96
C LYS A 357 -10.57 19.69 10.90
N GLY A 358 -10.59 18.41 11.30
CA GLY A 358 -9.45 17.52 11.29
C GLY A 358 -9.10 16.99 9.90
N ARG A 359 -8.05 16.18 9.84
CA ARG A 359 -7.70 15.41 8.63
C ARG A 359 -8.65 14.23 8.51
N LEU A 360 -9.31 14.08 7.36
CA LEU A 360 -10.20 12.96 7.05
C LEU A 360 -9.69 12.26 5.81
N VAL A 361 -9.48 10.95 5.88
CA VAL A 361 -8.98 10.15 4.76
C VAL A 361 -9.66 8.81 4.64
N LEU A 362 -9.67 8.31 3.41
CA LEU A 362 -9.98 6.94 3.02
C LEU A 362 -8.67 6.26 2.65
N HIS A 363 -8.46 5.01 3.06
CA HIS A 363 -7.20 4.31 2.80
C HIS A 363 -7.39 2.81 2.67
N GLY A 364 -6.42 2.17 2.00
CA GLY A 364 -6.40 0.75 1.70
C GLY A 364 -5.26 0.42 0.74
N TRP A 365 -5.35 -0.73 0.08
CA TRP A 365 -4.34 -1.21 -0.85
C TRP A 365 -4.98 -1.58 -2.18
N PHE A 366 -4.28 -1.29 -3.27
CA PHE A 366 -4.52 -1.93 -4.55
C PHE A 366 -3.87 -3.32 -4.54
N THR A 367 -4.61 -4.33 -4.99
CA THR A 367 -4.24 -5.74 -4.88
C THR A 367 -4.48 -6.47 -6.19
N GLU A 368 -4.02 -7.72 -6.26
CA GLU A 368 -4.19 -8.61 -7.42
C GLU A 368 -3.66 -7.96 -8.72
N PRO A 369 -2.34 -7.71 -8.83
CA PRO A 369 -1.75 -7.23 -10.07
C PRO A 369 -2.05 -8.24 -11.18
N ALA A 370 -2.69 -7.78 -12.25
CA ALA A 370 -2.96 -8.58 -13.44
C ALA A 370 -3.18 -7.69 -14.69
N PRO A 371 -2.86 -8.21 -15.89
CA PRO A 371 -3.14 -7.54 -17.16
C PRO A 371 -4.58 -6.99 -17.26
N PHE A 372 -4.69 -5.74 -17.69
CA PHE A 372 -5.96 -5.06 -17.95
C PHE A 372 -6.01 -4.53 -19.38
N PHE A 373 -7.14 -4.74 -20.05
CA PHE A 373 -7.34 -4.38 -21.46
C PHE A 373 -8.47 -3.35 -21.57
N ASP A 374 -8.16 -2.21 -22.15
CA ASP A 374 -9.11 -1.17 -22.54
C ASP A 374 -9.15 -1.09 -24.07
N GLY A 375 -10.16 -1.72 -24.68
CA GLY A 375 -10.30 -1.79 -26.13
C GLY A 375 -11.02 -3.06 -26.60
N PRO A 376 -11.07 -3.27 -27.91
CA PRO A 376 -11.78 -4.41 -28.52
C PRO A 376 -11.01 -5.75 -28.48
N LEU A 377 -9.71 -5.78 -28.15
CA LEU A 377 -8.96 -7.03 -28.05
C LEU A 377 -9.45 -7.84 -26.85
N GLU A 378 -9.90 -9.07 -27.10
CA GLU A 378 -10.36 -9.95 -26.05
C GLU A 378 -9.19 -10.56 -25.27
N ALA A 379 -9.39 -10.72 -23.97
CA ALA A 379 -8.34 -11.23 -23.08
C ALA A 379 -7.86 -12.64 -23.45
N ALA A 380 -8.75 -13.48 -24.01
CA ALA A 380 -8.41 -14.83 -24.45
C ALA A 380 -7.48 -14.83 -25.67
N ASP A 381 -7.69 -13.89 -26.60
CA ASP A 381 -6.84 -13.74 -27.78
C ASP A 381 -5.47 -13.17 -27.40
N ALA A 382 -5.46 -12.21 -26.46
CA ALA A 382 -4.23 -11.65 -25.92
C ALA A 382 -3.41 -12.67 -25.10
N GLU A 383 -4.08 -13.59 -24.39
CA GLU A 383 -3.42 -14.64 -23.61
C GLU A 383 -2.49 -15.50 -24.47
N VAL A 384 -2.89 -15.83 -25.70
CA VAL A 384 -2.05 -16.63 -26.62
C VAL A 384 -0.77 -15.86 -26.97
N ALA A 385 -0.91 -14.61 -27.42
CA ALA A 385 0.23 -13.76 -27.79
C ALA A 385 1.17 -13.50 -26.60
N LEU A 386 0.63 -13.27 -25.41
CA LEU A 386 1.41 -13.05 -24.20
C LEU A 386 2.14 -14.34 -23.76
N ASN A 387 1.49 -15.49 -23.79
CA ASN A 387 2.13 -16.76 -23.40
C ASN A 387 3.28 -17.13 -24.33
N GLU A 388 3.11 -16.92 -25.64
CA GLU A 388 4.15 -17.24 -26.63
C GLU A 388 5.29 -16.21 -26.65
N GLY A 389 4.97 -14.92 -26.52
CA GLY A 389 5.94 -13.85 -26.68
C GLY A 389 6.70 -13.45 -25.42
N LEU A 390 6.20 -13.79 -24.21
CA LEU A 390 6.84 -13.40 -22.96
C LEU A 390 7.83 -14.43 -22.40
N GLU A 391 7.90 -15.64 -22.96
CA GLU A 391 8.85 -16.67 -22.48
C GLU A 391 10.30 -16.15 -22.46
N PRO A 392 10.82 -15.50 -23.52
CA PRO A 392 12.19 -14.97 -23.50
C PRO A 392 12.39 -13.88 -22.43
N LEU A 393 11.35 -13.07 -22.15
CA LEU A 393 11.42 -12.06 -21.10
C LEU A 393 11.55 -12.71 -19.72
N TRP A 394 10.77 -13.76 -19.45
CA TRP A 394 10.84 -14.45 -18.18
C TRP A 394 12.18 -15.15 -17.95
N GLU A 395 12.75 -15.75 -18.99
CA GLU A 395 14.12 -16.29 -18.95
C GLU A 395 15.15 -15.19 -18.62
N ALA A 396 15.05 -14.02 -19.26
CA ALA A 396 15.93 -12.89 -19.00
C ALA A 396 15.78 -12.33 -17.57
N LEU A 397 14.53 -12.20 -17.10
CA LEU A 397 14.23 -11.66 -15.77
C LEU A 397 14.54 -12.65 -14.63
N GLU A 398 14.53 -13.96 -14.88
CA GLU A 398 14.94 -14.97 -13.89
C GLU A 398 16.39 -14.75 -13.44
N ALA A 399 17.28 -14.33 -14.35
CA ALA A 399 18.68 -14.06 -14.05
C ALA A 399 18.89 -12.91 -13.03
N VAL A 400 17.91 -12.01 -12.89
CA VAL A 400 17.95 -10.89 -11.93
C VAL A 400 16.98 -11.05 -10.76
N SER A 401 16.25 -12.17 -10.72
CA SER A 401 15.33 -12.48 -9.63
C SER A 401 16.07 -12.52 -8.29
N GLY A 402 15.50 -11.88 -7.27
CA GLY A 402 16.12 -11.73 -5.94
C GLY A 402 17.20 -10.64 -5.83
N LEU A 403 17.61 -10.02 -6.94
CA LEU A 403 18.50 -8.86 -6.95
C LEU A 403 17.73 -7.54 -7.04
N ILE A 404 16.49 -7.59 -7.52
CA ILE A 404 15.58 -6.47 -7.67
C ILE A 404 14.22 -6.84 -7.08
N THR A 405 13.53 -5.87 -6.49
CA THR A 405 12.18 -6.04 -5.95
C THR A 405 11.33 -4.83 -6.31
N GLY A 406 10.04 -5.04 -6.51
CA GLY A 406 9.06 -3.98 -6.73
C GLY A 406 8.09 -4.32 -7.84
N THR A 407 7.50 -3.29 -8.42
CA THR A 407 6.47 -3.41 -9.43
C THR A 407 6.74 -2.42 -10.54
N LEU A 408 6.71 -2.91 -11.77
CA LEU A 408 6.82 -2.13 -12.99
C LEU A 408 5.50 -2.27 -13.75
N ILE A 409 4.88 -1.14 -14.09
CA ILE A 409 3.62 -1.09 -14.82
C ILE A 409 3.88 -0.47 -16.19
N ALA A 410 3.77 -1.28 -17.23
CA ALA A 410 3.85 -0.82 -18.61
C ALA A 410 2.45 -0.63 -19.20
N ARG A 411 2.29 0.39 -20.04
CA ARG A 411 1.16 0.53 -20.95
C ARG A 411 1.63 0.29 -22.37
N VAL A 412 0.98 -0.67 -23.02
CA VAL A 412 1.23 -1.07 -24.41
C VAL A 412 0.04 -0.64 -25.25
N ASN A 413 0.29 0.13 -26.31
CA ASN A 413 -0.72 0.51 -27.29
C ASN A 413 -0.67 -0.47 -28.47
N ILE A 414 -1.77 -1.16 -28.73
CA ILE A 414 -1.89 -2.23 -29.72
C ILE A 414 -2.80 -1.74 -30.85
N SER A 415 -2.27 -1.72 -32.07
CA SER A 415 -2.99 -1.34 -33.29
C SER A 415 -4.16 -2.28 -33.55
N GLY A 416 -5.35 -1.72 -33.71
CA GLY A 416 -6.53 -2.51 -34.09
C GLY A 416 -6.48 -3.06 -35.51
N ALA A 417 -5.68 -2.45 -36.38
CA ALA A 417 -5.63 -2.78 -37.81
C ALA A 417 -4.83 -4.06 -38.10
N ASP A 418 -3.73 -4.26 -37.38
CA ASP A 418 -2.78 -5.35 -37.62
C ASP A 418 -2.29 -6.04 -36.34
N GLY A 419 -2.71 -5.56 -35.17
CA GLY A 419 -2.34 -6.12 -33.87
C GLY A 419 -0.91 -5.83 -33.43
N SER A 420 -0.16 -5.02 -34.19
CA SER A 420 1.19 -4.63 -33.82
C SER A 420 1.21 -3.71 -32.59
N VAL A 421 2.26 -3.82 -31.78
CA VAL A 421 2.51 -2.85 -30.71
C VAL A 421 3.09 -1.57 -31.31
N THR A 422 2.36 -0.48 -31.14
CA THR A 422 2.70 0.83 -31.73
C THR A 422 3.47 1.75 -30.78
N ASP A 423 3.31 1.56 -29.47
CA ASP A 423 3.90 2.42 -28.45
C ASP A 423 3.91 1.74 -27.08
N LEU A 424 4.86 2.14 -26.24
CA LEU A 424 5.03 1.69 -24.87
C LEU A 424 5.35 2.86 -23.95
N SER A 425 4.64 2.95 -22.82
CA SER A 425 4.90 3.95 -21.78
C SER A 425 4.90 3.32 -20.38
N TRP A 426 5.65 3.92 -19.44
CA TRP A 426 5.69 3.48 -18.05
C TRP A 426 4.67 4.26 -17.22
N LEU A 427 3.78 3.55 -16.51
CA LEU A 427 2.76 4.18 -15.67
C LEU A 427 3.19 4.29 -14.20
N ALA A 428 3.89 3.27 -13.71
CA ALA A 428 4.46 3.24 -12.37
C ALA A 428 5.70 2.35 -12.36
N ASP A 429 6.71 2.75 -11.61
CA ASP A 429 7.96 2.01 -11.43
C ASP A 429 8.38 2.14 -9.96
N THR A 430 8.26 1.06 -9.20
CA THR A 430 8.74 0.98 -7.82
C THR A 430 9.99 0.14 -7.70
N LEU A 431 10.68 -0.19 -8.80
CA LEU A 431 11.82 -1.10 -8.74
C LEU A 431 12.95 -0.55 -7.87
N VAL A 432 13.43 -1.38 -6.94
CA VAL A 432 14.55 -1.09 -6.05
C VAL A 432 15.50 -2.28 -6.06
N GLU A 433 16.80 -2.00 -6.14
CA GLU A 433 17.85 -3.01 -6.01
C GLU A 433 18.00 -3.45 -4.55
N VAL A 434 18.02 -4.76 -4.29
CA VAL A 434 18.11 -5.30 -2.92
C VAL A 434 19.54 -5.13 -2.40
N PRO A 435 19.78 -4.56 -1.19
CA PRO A 435 21.14 -4.26 -0.69
C PRO A 435 22.12 -5.44 -0.59
N ASN A 436 21.66 -6.70 -0.54
CA ASN A 436 22.55 -7.87 -0.65
C ASN A 436 23.25 -7.98 -2.02
N HIS A 437 22.89 -7.11 -2.96
CA HIS A 437 23.58 -6.88 -4.22
C HIS A 437 25.05 -6.49 -4.03
N ASP A 438 25.46 -5.83 -2.94
CA ASP A 438 26.88 -5.47 -2.78
C ASP A 438 27.81 -6.70 -2.80
N ARG A 439 27.33 -7.87 -2.35
CA ARG A 439 28.09 -9.12 -2.43
C ARG A 439 27.95 -9.81 -3.77
N ALA A 440 26.77 -9.83 -4.38
CA ALA A 440 26.57 -10.45 -5.70
C ALA A 440 27.19 -9.64 -6.85
N ALA A 441 27.17 -8.31 -6.75
CA ALA A 441 27.88 -7.37 -7.62
C ALA A 441 29.39 -7.42 -7.35
N ALA A 442 29.85 -7.51 -6.10
CA ALA A 442 31.26 -7.73 -5.81
C ALA A 442 31.73 -9.11 -6.31
N ASP A 443 30.94 -10.17 -6.16
CA ASP A 443 31.25 -11.51 -6.66
C ASP A 443 31.22 -11.54 -8.20
N ALA A 444 30.27 -10.85 -8.83
CA ALA A 444 30.25 -10.65 -10.29
C ALA A 444 31.48 -9.86 -10.76
N MET A 445 31.86 -8.77 -10.10
CA MET A 445 33.08 -8.02 -10.40
C MET A 445 34.35 -8.86 -10.17
N LEU A 446 34.39 -9.69 -9.13
CA LEU A 446 35.49 -10.63 -8.85
C LEU A 446 35.57 -11.77 -9.89
N GLU A 447 34.45 -12.09 -10.54
CA GLU A 447 34.36 -13.03 -11.65
C GLU A 447 34.50 -12.36 -13.02
N GLU A 448 34.96 -11.11 -13.06
CA GLU A 448 35.06 -10.31 -14.28
C GLU A 448 33.70 -10.22 -15.00
N ARG A 449 32.60 -9.91 -14.32
CA ARG A 449 31.29 -9.63 -14.92
C ARG A 449 30.84 -8.24 -14.46
N VAL A 450 30.76 -7.28 -15.37
CA VAL A 450 30.14 -5.99 -15.05
C VAL A 450 28.64 -6.16 -15.27
N LEU A 451 27.85 -6.14 -14.20
CA LEU A 451 26.40 -6.19 -14.31
C LEU A 451 25.90 -4.82 -14.79
N PRO A 452 25.14 -4.70 -15.89
CA PRO A 452 24.47 -3.45 -16.19
C PRO A 452 23.57 -3.06 -15.02
N ARG A 453 23.30 -1.75 -14.85
CA ARG A 453 22.31 -1.24 -13.88
C ARG A 453 21.06 -2.11 -13.93
N LEU A 454 20.73 -2.79 -12.83
CA LEU A 454 19.72 -3.85 -12.85
C LEU A 454 18.36 -3.30 -13.28
N ARG A 455 18.00 -2.10 -12.81
CA ARG A 455 16.80 -1.39 -13.26
C ARG A 455 16.82 -1.09 -14.76
N ALA A 456 17.94 -0.59 -15.29
CA ALA A 456 18.08 -0.32 -16.73
C ALA A 456 17.95 -1.61 -17.55
N LEU A 457 18.57 -2.71 -17.11
CA LEU A 457 18.42 -4.02 -17.74
C LEU A 457 16.95 -4.43 -17.79
N VAL A 458 16.26 -4.44 -16.65
CA VAL A 458 14.84 -4.79 -16.58
C VAL A 458 13.99 -3.91 -17.52
N HIS A 459 14.20 -2.59 -17.53
CA HIS A 459 13.46 -1.69 -18.40
C HIS A 459 13.65 -2.00 -19.88
N ASN A 460 14.88 -2.25 -20.32
CA ASN A 460 15.17 -2.51 -21.72
C ASN A 460 14.67 -3.89 -22.16
N GLU A 461 14.85 -4.94 -21.35
CA GLU A 461 14.32 -6.28 -21.62
C GLU A 461 12.78 -6.25 -21.74
N VAL A 462 12.11 -5.59 -20.80
CA VAL A 462 10.64 -5.44 -20.83
C VAL A 462 10.20 -4.63 -22.05
N ARG A 463 10.87 -3.51 -22.35
CA ARG A 463 10.53 -2.70 -23.54
C ARG A 463 10.67 -3.53 -24.80
N ASP A 464 11.82 -4.14 -25.01
CA ASP A 464 12.17 -4.81 -26.26
C ASP A 464 11.27 -6.03 -26.50
N CYS A 465 10.98 -6.80 -25.44
CA CYS A 465 10.01 -7.89 -25.51
C CYS A 465 8.60 -7.38 -25.82
N LEU A 466 8.06 -6.42 -25.04
CA LEU A 466 6.69 -5.95 -25.21
C LEU A 466 6.48 -5.24 -26.55
N MET A 467 7.45 -4.48 -27.04
CA MET A 467 7.41 -3.84 -28.37
C MET A 467 7.50 -4.86 -29.51
N GLY A 468 8.09 -6.03 -29.26
CA GLY A 468 8.18 -7.13 -30.23
C GLY A 468 6.93 -7.99 -30.32
N LEU A 469 5.96 -7.81 -29.41
CA LEU A 469 4.72 -8.59 -29.43
C LEU A 469 3.83 -8.21 -30.61
N SER A 470 3.05 -9.20 -31.07
CA SER A 470 1.99 -9.01 -32.05
C SER A 470 0.74 -9.75 -31.59
N PHE A 471 -0.39 -9.09 -31.71
CA PHE A 471 -1.70 -9.58 -31.28
C PHE A 471 -2.59 -9.84 -32.50
N PRO A 472 -3.72 -10.55 -32.33
CA PRO A 472 -4.73 -10.62 -33.39
C PRO A 472 -5.32 -9.23 -33.69
N ALA A 473 -5.53 -8.93 -34.98
CA ALA A 473 -6.20 -7.70 -35.39
C ALA A 473 -7.64 -7.65 -34.84
N ALA A 474 -8.05 -6.49 -34.35
CA ALA A 474 -9.40 -6.30 -33.85
C ALA A 474 -10.35 -6.08 -35.03
N GLY A 475 -11.44 -6.86 -35.11
CA GLY A 475 -12.38 -6.80 -36.24
C GLY A 475 -13.04 -5.44 -36.52
N ALA A 476 -12.94 -4.49 -35.58
CA ALA A 476 -13.44 -3.12 -35.71
C ALA A 476 -12.35 -2.07 -36.02
N GLY A 477 -11.08 -2.47 -36.15
CA GLY A 477 -9.94 -1.57 -36.42
C GLY A 477 -9.64 -0.54 -35.34
N ARG A 478 -10.22 -0.69 -34.13
CA ARG A 478 -9.96 0.20 -32.99
C ARG A 478 -8.80 -0.35 -32.16
N ASP A 479 -7.93 0.55 -31.71
CA ASP A 479 -6.77 0.19 -30.89
C ASP A 479 -7.17 -0.28 -29.49
N THR A 480 -6.30 -1.09 -28.89
CA THR A 480 -6.42 -1.53 -27.50
C THR A 480 -5.25 -1.01 -26.68
N LYS A 481 -5.52 -0.61 -25.44
CA LYS A 481 -4.51 -0.33 -24.44
C LYS A 481 -4.41 -1.50 -23.47
N LEU A 482 -3.23 -2.09 -23.37
CA LEU A 482 -2.90 -3.10 -22.38
C LEU A 482 -2.10 -2.45 -21.25
N THR A 483 -2.61 -2.52 -20.03
CA THR A 483 -1.85 -2.20 -18.80
C THR A 483 -1.30 -3.50 -18.24
N PHE A 484 0.02 -3.65 -18.22
CA PHE A 484 0.72 -4.89 -17.94
C PHE A 484 1.62 -4.73 -16.70
N PRO A 485 1.22 -5.33 -15.55
CA PRO A 485 2.03 -5.32 -14.34
C PRO A 485 3.08 -6.43 -14.35
N ILE A 486 4.31 -6.08 -13.94
CA ILE A 486 5.41 -7.02 -13.70
C ILE A 486 5.85 -6.84 -12.25
N VAL A 487 5.81 -7.92 -11.48
CA VAL A 487 6.07 -7.90 -10.03
C VAL A 487 7.30 -8.73 -9.72
N PHE A 488 8.22 -8.13 -8.95
CA PHE A 488 9.44 -8.74 -8.44
C PHE A 488 9.32 -8.84 -6.92
N GLU A 489 9.24 -10.08 -6.41
CA GLU A 489 9.09 -10.39 -4.97
C GLU A 489 10.40 -10.76 -4.29
#